data_AF-A0AAW0GXH6-F1
#
_entry.id   AF-A0AAW0GXH6-F1
#
_cell.length_a   1.000
_cell.length_b   1.000
_cell.length_c   1.000
_cell.angle_alpha   90.00
_cell.angle_beta   90.00
_cell.angle_gamma   90.00
#
_symmetry.space_group_name_H-M   'P 1'
#
loop_
_entity.id
_entity.type
_entity.pdbx_description
1 polymer ?
#
loop_
_entity_poly.entity_id
_entity_poly.type
_entity_poly.pdbx_seq_one_letter_code
_entity_poly.pdbx_strand_id
1 'polypeptide(L)'
;ILATVGTEFDLRTLRAVRVLRPLKLVSGIPSLQVVLKSIMKAMIPLLQIGLLLFFAILIFAIIGLEFYMGKFHTTCFEEGTDDIQSESPAPCGTEEPARTCPNGTKCQPYWEGPNNGITQFDNILFAVLTVFQCITMEGWTDLLYNVSA
;
A
#
# COMPACT_ATOMS: atom_id res chain seq x y z
N ILE A 1 8.04 -3.97 -29.24
CA ILE A 1 7.05 -5.04 -29.01
C ILE A 1 5.72 -4.36 -28.77
N LEU A 2 4.84 -4.40 -29.77
CA LEU A 2 3.55 -3.71 -29.82
C LEU A 2 2.57 -4.36 -28.84
N ALA A 3 1.81 -3.51 -28.16
CA ALA A 3 0.83 -3.85 -27.14
C ALA A 3 -0.22 -4.87 -27.64
N THR A 4 -0.16 -6.08 -27.11
CA THR A 4 -1.32 -6.95 -27.00
C THR A 4 -2.06 -6.57 -25.72
N VAL A 5 -2.99 -5.62 -25.81
CA VAL A 5 -4.09 -5.54 -24.84
C VAL A 5 -4.96 -6.76 -25.11
N GLY A 6 -4.53 -7.91 -24.59
CA GLY A 6 -5.28 -9.15 -24.57
C GLY A 6 -6.44 -8.97 -23.61
N THR A 7 -7.61 -8.66 -24.16
CA THR A 7 -8.88 -8.71 -23.43
C THR A 7 -9.25 -10.17 -23.15
N GLU A 8 -8.52 -10.84 -22.26
CA GLU A 8 -9.05 -12.01 -21.52
C GLU A 8 -9.99 -11.49 -20.43
N PHE A 9 -11.09 -10.84 -20.83
CA PHE A 9 -12.19 -10.61 -19.89
C PHE A 9 -12.87 -11.96 -19.63
N ASP A 10 -12.36 -12.66 -18.63
CA ASP A 10 -12.87 -13.94 -18.18
C ASP A 10 -14.38 -13.82 -17.90
N LEU A 11 -15.20 -14.67 -18.52
CA LEU A 11 -16.66 -14.70 -18.33
C LEU A 11 -17.03 -14.93 -16.84
N ARG A 12 -16.07 -15.40 -16.03
CA ARG A 12 -16.15 -15.47 -14.56
C ARG A 12 -16.21 -14.09 -13.91
N THR A 13 -15.45 -13.10 -14.37
CA THR A 13 -15.44 -11.73 -13.87
C THR A 13 -16.76 -11.01 -14.17
N LEU A 14 -17.37 -11.27 -15.34
CA LEU A 14 -18.70 -10.75 -15.68
C LEU A 14 -19.84 -11.36 -14.84
N ARG A 15 -19.65 -12.55 -14.26
CA ARG A 15 -20.59 -13.13 -13.29
C ARG A 15 -20.54 -12.38 -11.94
N ALA A 16 -19.43 -11.73 -11.59
CA ALA A 16 -19.32 -10.93 -10.38
C ALA A 16 -20.26 -9.71 -10.38
N VAL A 17 -20.61 -9.15 -11.55
CA VAL A 17 -21.59 -8.05 -11.70
C VAL A 17 -22.95 -8.38 -11.07
N ARG A 18 -23.29 -9.68 -10.93
CA ARG A 18 -24.50 -10.12 -10.23
C ARG A 18 -24.52 -9.74 -8.75
N VAL A 19 -23.37 -9.41 -8.14
CA VAL A 19 -23.26 -8.87 -6.78
C VAL A 19 -23.94 -7.51 -6.62
N LEU A 20 -24.17 -6.79 -7.73
CA LEU A 20 -24.89 -5.50 -7.73
C LEU A 20 -26.42 -5.67 -7.75
N ARG A 21 -26.94 -6.89 -7.91
CA ARG A 21 -28.40 -7.15 -7.92
C ARG A 21 -29.14 -6.64 -6.68
N PRO A 22 -28.60 -6.74 -5.45
CA PRO A 22 -29.23 -6.17 -4.25
C PRO A 22 -29.45 -4.65 -4.34
N LEU A 23 -28.63 -3.90 -5.06
CA LEU A 23 -28.85 -2.46 -5.27
C LEU A 23 -30.13 -2.17 -6.06
N LYS A 24 -30.59 -3.12 -6.89
CA LYS A 24 -31.87 -3.02 -7.60
C LYS A 24 -33.06 -3.13 -6.64
N LEU A 25 -32.96 -3.91 -5.56
CA LEU A 25 -33.97 -3.95 -4.50
C LEU A 25 -34.05 -2.62 -3.75
N VAL A 26 -32.90 -1.96 -3.55
CA VAL A 26 -32.86 -0.61 -2.98
C VAL A 26 -33.60 0.41 -3.83
N SER A 27 -33.53 0.28 -5.16
CA SER A 27 -34.30 1.12 -6.08
C SER A 27 -35.80 0.80 -6.14
N GLY A 28 -36.24 -0.34 -5.58
CA GLY A 28 -37.65 -0.74 -5.53
C GLY A 28 -38.39 -0.25 -4.28
N ILE A 29 -37.67 0.04 -3.19
CA ILE A 29 -38.27 0.49 -1.92
C ILE A 29 -38.00 1.99 -1.74
N PRO A 30 -39.03 2.86 -1.83
CA PRO A 30 -38.86 4.32 -1.82
C PRO A 30 -38.17 4.83 -0.54
N SER A 31 -38.39 4.18 0.61
CA SER A 31 -37.77 4.53 1.88
C SER A 31 -36.23 4.44 1.87
N LEU A 32 -35.67 3.44 1.18
CA LEU A 32 -34.22 3.24 1.14
C LEU A 32 -33.53 4.13 0.11
N GLN A 33 -34.25 4.55 -0.94
CA GLN A 33 -33.78 5.56 -1.89
C GLN A 33 -33.55 6.92 -1.23
N VAL A 34 -34.40 7.31 -0.27
CA VAL A 34 -34.24 8.56 0.50
C VAL A 34 -32.95 8.53 1.31
N VAL A 35 -32.62 7.38 1.92
CA VAL A 35 -31.38 7.19 2.69
C VAL A 35 -30.15 7.30 1.78
N LEU A 36 -30.11 6.57 0.65
CA LEU A 36 -28.98 6.66 -0.28
C LEU A 36 -28.79 8.06 -0.87
N LYS A 37 -29.87 8.74 -1.27
CA LYS A 37 -29.79 10.12 -1.77
C LYS A 37 -29.24 11.08 -0.71
N SER A 38 -29.61 10.87 0.56
CA SER A 38 -29.06 11.65 1.68
C SER A 38 -27.56 11.43 1.84
N ILE A 39 -27.08 10.19 1.74
CA ILE A 39 -25.65 9.87 1.79
C ILE A 39 -24.89 10.54 0.63
N MET A 40 -25.40 10.42 -0.60
CA MET A 40 -24.77 11.05 -1.78
C MET A 40 -24.65 12.57 -1.62
N LYS A 41 -25.68 13.22 -1.06
CA LYS A 41 -25.66 14.66 -0.81
C LYS A 41 -24.64 15.05 0.27
N ALA A 42 -24.44 14.19 1.28
CA ALA A 42 -23.45 14.39 2.33
C ALA A 42 -22.00 14.14 1.87
N MET A 43 -21.78 13.33 0.83
CA MET A 43 -20.41 13.09 0.31
C MET A 43 -19.80 14.30 -0.40
N ILE A 44 -20.61 15.15 -1.04
CA ILE A 44 -20.13 16.32 -1.80
C ILE A 44 -19.27 17.28 -0.95
N PRO A 45 -19.73 17.76 0.23
CA PRO A 45 -18.89 18.60 1.08
C PRO A 45 -17.68 17.83 1.65
N LEU A 46 -17.80 16.52 1.87
CA LEU A 46 -16.71 15.70 2.37
C LEU A 46 -15.59 15.54 1.33
N LEU A 47 -15.92 15.54 0.04
CA LEU A 47 -14.95 15.46 -1.06
C LEU A 47 -13.99 16.65 -1.07
N GLN A 48 -14.43 17.85 -0.67
CA GLN A 48 -13.55 19.02 -0.59
C GLN A 48 -12.46 18.84 0.47
N ILE A 49 -12.83 18.29 1.63
CA ILE A 49 -11.87 17.93 2.70
C ILE A 49 -10.98 16.78 2.22
N GLY A 50 -11.57 15.79 1.55
CA GLY A 50 -10.83 14.67 0.95
C GLY A 50 -9.78 15.13 -0.07
N LEU A 51 -10.09 16.14 -0.87
CA LEU A 51 -9.14 16.73 -1.82
C LEU A 51 -7.97 17.41 -1.09
N LEU A 52 -8.25 18.15 -0.01
CA LEU A 52 -7.20 18.76 0.82
C LEU A 52 -6.30 17.67 1.44
N LEU A 53 -6.88 16.59 1.96
CA LEU A 53 -6.14 15.46 2.51
C LEU A 53 -5.29 14.76 1.43
N PHE A 54 -5.83 14.60 0.22
CA PHE A 54 -5.08 14.01 -0.89
C PHE A 54 -3.85 14.84 -1.26
N PHE A 55 -3.96 16.17 -1.31
CA PHE A 55 -2.79 17.04 -1.50
C PHE A 55 -1.76 16.89 -0.37
N ALA A 56 -2.21 16.82 0.88
CA ALA A 56 -1.31 16.58 2.01
C ALA A 56 -0.58 15.23 1.89
N ILE A 57 -1.30 14.16 1.53
CA ILE A 57 -0.73 12.84 1.27
C ILE A 57 0.32 12.90 0.17
N LEU A 58 0.05 13.59 -0.94
CA LEU A 58 1.01 13.74 -2.03
C LEU A 58 2.30 14.43 -1.58
N ILE A 59 2.20 15.47 -0.76
CA ILE A 59 3.39 16.16 -0.22
C ILE A 59 4.24 15.20 0.61
N PHE A 60 3.63 14.48 1.55
CA PHE A 60 4.35 13.51 2.38
C PHE A 60 4.89 12.33 1.57
N ALA A 61 4.18 11.89 0.53
CA ALA A 61 4.63 10.81 -0.35
C ALA A 61 5.86 11.21 -1.17
N ILE A 62 5.90 12.44 -1.72
CA ILE A 62 7.06 12.95 -2.45
C ILE A 62 8.26 13.08 -1.50
N ILE A 63 8.05 13.62 -0.29
CA ILE A 63 9.11 13.69 0.72
C ILE A 63 9.61 12.28 1.03
N GLY A 64 8.73 11.32 1.33
CA GLY A 64 9.11 9.95 1.63
C GLY A 64 9.88 9.28 0.48
N LEU A 65 9.49 9.54 -0.77
CA LEU A 65 10.17 9.03 -1.96
C LEU A 65 11.61 9.53 -2.04
N GLU A 66 11.84 10.83 -1.91
CA GLU A 66 13.19 11.41 -1.99
C GLU A 66 14.13 10.90 -0.89
N PHE A 67 13.60 10.67 0.32
CA PHE A 67 14.42 10.23 1.46
C PHE A 67 14.63 8.72 1.53
N TYR A 68 13.63 7.92 1.15
CA TYR A 68 13.63 6.47 1.38
C TYR A 68 13.64 5.62 0.11
N MET A 69 13.96 6.22 -1.04
CA MET A 69 14.15 5.48 -2.29
C MET A 69 15.22 4.39 -2.13
N GLY A 70 14.86 3.16 -2.47
CA GLY A 70 15.72 1.98 -2.48
C GLY A 70 16.03 1.41 -1.10
N LYS A 71 15.57 2.04 -0.01
CA LYS A 71 15.91 1.64 1.37
C LYS A 71 15.15 0.41 1.86
N PHE A 72 14.00 0.11 1.29
CA PHE A 72 13.15 -1.02 1.68
C PHE A 72 13.52 -2.35 1.01
N HIS A 73 14.58 -2.37 0.20
CA HIS A 73 15.01 -3.54 -0.57
C HIS A 73 16.22 -4.28 0.03
N THR A 74 16.63 -3.92 1.24
CA THR A 74 17.70 -4.58 1.98
C THR A 74 17.11 -5.42 3.11
N THR A 75 17.61 -6.65 3.31
CA THR A 75 17.28 -7.45 4.50
C THR A 75 18.45 -8.33 4.89
N CYS A 76 18.34 -9.04 6.01
CA CYS A 76 19.38 -9.92 6.51
C CYS A 76 19.30 -11.29 5.82
N PHE A 77 20.30 -11.59 5.00
CA PHE A 77 20.50 -12.89 4.36
C PHE A 77 21.52 -13.71 5.15
N GLU A 78 21.34 -15.03 5.17
CA GLU A 78 22.28 -15.94 5.84
C GLU A 78 23.60 -16.07 5.06
N GLU A 79 24.72 -16.16 5.78
CA GLU A 79 26.04 -16.22 5.12
C GLU A 79 26.23 -17.56 4.38
N GLY A 80 26.11 -17.51 3.05
CA GLY A 80 26.37 -18.66 2.16
C GLY A 80 25.13 -19.30 1.55
N THR A 81 23.94 -18.81 1.91
CA THR A 81 22.65 -19.16 1.29
C THR A 81 21.93 -17.87 0.89
N ASP A 82 21.18 -17.89 -0.21
CA ASP A 82 20.34 -16.74 -0.63
C ASP A 82 18.99 -16.73 0.14
N ASP A 83 18.97 -17.32 1.33
CA ASP A 83 17.78 -17.52 2.15
C ASP A 83 17.65 -16.41 3.20
N ILE A 84 16.42 -15.94 3.38
CA ILE A 84 16.05 -14.93 4.38
C ILE A 84 15.78 -15.66 5.70
N GLN A 85 16.56 -15.36 6.74
CA GLN A 85 16.58 -16.15 7.98
C GLN A 85 15.31 -15.96 8.86
N SER A 86 14.52 -14.90 8.65
CA SER A 86 13.40 -14.55 9.53
C SER A 86 12.03 -14.80 8.90
N GLU A 87 11.10 -15.41 9.65
CA GLU A 87 9.66 -15.51 9.29
C GLU A 87 9.00 -14.14 9.08
N SER A 88 9.60 -13.07 9.63
CA SER A 88 9.17 -11.68 9.44
C SER A 88 10.38 -10.80 9.08
N PRO A 89 10.76 -10.74 7.79
CA PRO A 89 11.88 -9.92 7.35
C PRO A 89 11.57 -8.44 7.50
N ALA A 90 12.58 -7.72 7.97
CA ALA A 90 12.56 -6.27 8.12
C ALA A 90 13.75 -5.67 7.36
N PRO A 91 13.70 -4.37 7.04
CA PRO A 91 14.86 -3.68 6.50
C PRO A 91 16.05 -3.76 7.45
N CYS A 92 17.25 -3.67 6.88
CA CYS A 92 18.50 -3.59 7.64
C CYS A 92 19.39 -2.48 7.10
N GLY A 93 20.27 -2.00 7.97
CA GLY A 93 21.32 -1.04 7.66
C GLY A 93 22.70 -1.53 8.08
N THR A 94 23.73 -0.86 7.55
CA THR A 94 25.15 -1.21 7.77
C THR A 94 25.81 -0.40 8.87
N GLU A 95 25.19 0.69 9.34
CA GLU A 95 25.76 1.63 10.32
C GLU A 95 24.73 1.94 11.42
N GLU A 96 25.17 2.12 12.67
CA GLU A 96 24.30 2.62 13.75
C GLU A 96 23.81 4.04 13.38
N PRO A 97 22.52 4.40 13.57
CA PRO A 97 21.48 3.79 14.41
C PRO A 97 20.58 2.75 13.73
N ALA A 98 20.93 2.32 12.52
CA ALA A 98 20.14 1.40 11.72
C ALA A 98 20.13 -0.02 12.34
N ARG A 99 19.15 -0.86 11.99
CA ARG A 99 19.04 -2.22 12.49
C ARG A 99 20.11 -3.08 11.84
N THR A 100 21.14 -3.43 12.62
CA THR A 100 22.20 -4.34 12.18
C THR A 100 21.75 -5.79 12.25
N CYS A 101 22.17 -6.58 11.26
CA CYS A 101 21.89 -8.01 11.21
C CYS A 101 22.64 -8.80 12.31
N PRO A 102 22.06 -9.89 12.84
CA PRO A 102 22.72 -10.75 13.82
C PRO A 102 23.93 -11.50 13.23
N ASN A 103 24.82 -12.00 14.10
CA ASN A 103 26.02 -12.72 13.71
C ASN A 103 25.69 -13.93 12.81
N GLY A 104 26.38 -14.04 11.67
CA GLY A 104 26.15 -15.08 10.66
C GLY A 104 25.15 -14.70 9.57
N THR A 105 24.66 -13.46 9.56
CA THR A 105 23.86 -12.89 8.47
C THR A 105 24.45 -11.58 7.97
N LYS A 106 24.28 -11.27 6.69
CA LYS A 106 24.72 -10.01 6.06
C LYS A 106 23.53 -9.24 5.53
N CYS A 107 23.55 -7.93 5.75
CA CYS A 107 22.60 -7.02 5.13
C CYS A 107 22.91 -6.93 3.63
N GLN A 108 22.00 -7.44 2.79
CA GLN A 108 22.17 -7.44 1.35
C GLN A 108 20.93 -6.87 0.66
N PRO A 109 21.11 -6.20 -0.50
CA PRO A 109 20.00 -5.86 -1.39
C PRO A 109 19.37 -7.14 -1.98
N TYR A 110 18.28 -7.04 -2.75
CA TYR A 110 17.51 -8.14 -3.38
C TYR A 110 16.32 -8.68 -2.61
N TRP A 111 15.85 -7.97 -1.59
CA TRP A 111 14.55 -8.26 -0.99
C TRP A 111 13.43 -7.49 -1.71
N GLU A 112 12.28 -8.13 -1.96
CA GLU A 112 11.10 -7.47 -2.56
C GLU A 112 10.57 -6.33 -1.69
N GLY A 113 10.82 -6.36 -0.39
CA GLY A 113 10.40 -5.38 0.59
C GLY A 113 9.25 -5.84 1.47
N PRO A 114 8.87 -5.05 2.49
CA PRO A 114 7.82 -5.41 3.43
C PRO A 114 6.47 -5.62 2.72
N ASN A 115 5.64 -6.53 3.23
CA ASN A 115 4.32 -6.85 2.67
C ASN A 115 4.37 -7.19 1.17
N ASN A 116 5.32 -8.04 0.76
CA ASN A 116 5.54 -8.42 -0.64
C ASN A 116 5.81 -7.22 -1.57
N GLY A 117 6.54 -6.23 -1.07
CA GLY A 117 6.90 -5.03 -1.81
C GLY A 117 5.77 -4.01 -1.97
N ILE A 118 4.64 -4.14 -1.27
CA ILE A 118 3.57 -3.12 -1.31
C ILE A 118 3.97 -1.87 -0.54
N THR A 119 4.61 -2.05 0.61
CA THR A 119 4.99 -0.97 1.52
C THR A 119 6.40 -0.48 1.18
N GLN A 120 6.49 0.46 0.24
CA GLN A 120 7.75 0.99 -0.28
C GLN A 120 7.61 2.45 -0.72
N PHE A 121 8.75 3.12 -0.93
CA PHE A 121 8.82 4.51 -1.37
C PHE A 121 9.48 4.70 -2.75
N ASP A 122 9.69 3.64 -3.54
CA ASP A 122 10.38 3.73 -4.83
C ASP A 122 9.53 4.32 -5.96
N ASN A 123 8.19 4.23 -5.81
CA ASN A 123 7.24 4.73 -6.79
C ASN A 123 6.20 5.61 -6.12
N ILE A 124 5.75 6.66 -6.81
CA ILE A 124 4.79 7.61 -6.26
C ILE A 124 3.46 6.94 -5.84
N LEU A 125 2.99 5.94 -6.58
CA LEU A 125 1.73 5.26 -6.25
C LEU A 125 1.84 4.42 -4.97
N PHE A 126 2.95 3.70 -4.80
CA PHE A 126 3.21 2.92 -3.58
C PHE A 126 3.52 3.84 -2.40
N ALA A 127 4.23 4.96 -2.60
CA ALA A 127 4.47 5.96 -1.57
C ALA A 127 3.14 6.59 -1.08
N VAL A 128 2.23 6.92 -1.99
CA VAL A 128 0.89 7.44 -1.64
C VAL A 128 0.09 6.40 -0.85
N LEU A 129 0.11 5.13 -1.26
CA LEU A 129 -0.58 4.04 -0.54
C LEU A 129 0.00 3.82 0.86
N THR A 130 1.33 3.86 0.99
CA THR A 130 2.05 3.73 2.26
C THR A 130 1.73 4.89 3.21
N VAL A 131 1.73 6.13 2.72
CA VAL A 131 1.35 7.31 3.52
C VAL A 131 -0.13 7.28 3.90
N PHE A 132 -1.00 6.83 2.99
CA PHE A 132 -2.42 6.66 3.28
C PHE A 132 -2.64 5.66 4.42
N GLN A 133 -1.96 4.51 4.37
CA GLN A 133 -1.98 3.51 5.44
C GLN A 133 -1.60 4.14 6.80
N CYS A 134 -0.53 4.94 6.84
CA CYS A 134 -0.13 5.66 8.05
C CYS A 134 -1.20 6.63 8.59
N ILE A 135 -1.84 7.42 7.73
CA ILE A 135 -2.87 8.38 8.13
C ILE A 135 -4.13 7.67 8.66
N THR A 136 -4.44 6.49 8.12
CA THR A 136 -5.54 5.66 8.65
C THR A 136 -5.23 5.00 10.00
N MET A 137 -4.02 5.20 10.54
CA MET A 137 -3.53 4.63 11.81
C MET A 137 -3.52 3.10 11.83
N GLU A 138 -3.42 2.47 10.67
CA GLU A 138 -3.29 1.02 10.51
C GLU A 138 -1.85 0.73 10.05
N GLY A 139 -1.15 -0.20 10.69
CA GLY A 139 0.23 -0.58 10.30
C GLY A 139 1.30 0.52 10.37
N TRP A 140 1.00 1.72 10.89
CA TRP A 140 1.93 2.86 10.87
C TRP A 140 3.17 2.65 11.73
N THR A 141 3.07 1.89 12.83
CA THR A 141 4.19 1.54 13.70
C THR A 141 5.17 0.63 12.99
N ASP A 142 4.67 -0.29 12.17
CA ASP A 142 5.51 -1.22 11.42
C ASP A 142 6.33 -0.45 10.37
N LEU A 143 5.71 0.53 9.70
CA LEU A 143 6.45 1.44 8.83
C LEU A 143 7.50 2.23 9.59
N LEU A 144 7.16 2.78 10.76
CA LEU A 144 8.10 3.52 11.60
C LEU A 144 9.33 2.66 11.94
N TYR A 145 9.12 1.41 12.35
CA TYR A 145 10.21 0.50 12.67
C TYR A 145 11.05 0.13 11.44
N ASN A 146 10.41 -0.05 10.29
CA ASN A 146 11.08 -0.33 9.03
C ASN A 146 11.91 0.87 8.53
N VAL A 147 11.48 2.10 8.80
CA VAL A 147 12.21 3.33 8.46
C VAL A 147 13.40 3.57 9.39
N SER A 148 13.28 3.18 10.66
CA SER A 148 14.36 3.31 11.64
C SER A 148 15.47 2.27 11.50
N ALA A 149 15.37 1.40 10.49
CA ALA A 149 16.22 0.24 10.30
C ALA A 149 17.38 0.45 9.32
#